data_AF-A0A925U9H2-F1
#
_entry.id   AF-A0A925U9H2-F1
#
_cell.length_a   1.000
_cell.length_b   1.000
_cell.length_c   1.000
_cell.angle_alpha   90.00
_cell.angle_beta   90.00
_cell.angle_gamma   90.00
#
_symmetry.space_group_name_H-M   'P 1'
#
loop_
_entity.id
_entity.type
_entity.pdbx_description
1 polymer ?
#
loop_
_entity_poly.entity_id
_entity_poly.type
_entity_poly.pdbx_seq_one_letter_code
_entity_poly.pdbx_strand_id
1 'polypeptide(L)'
;MEVAHNAVKICEEIEGFAYKYLSADEIAVIVDVDVLEILDRTTVYGKAFLKGKLLRKAKFNDNVIRLSDQLSSPAQAIELKIAEAAALGGINA
;
A
#
# COMPACT_ATOMS: atom_id res chain seq x y z
N MET A 1 22.99 10.77 -15.21
CA MET A 1 22.89 10.61 -13.73
C MET A 1 21.61 11.21 -13.16
N GLU A 2 21.10 12.34 -13.68
CA GLU A 2 19.82 12.94 -13.24
C GLU A 2 18.59 12.04 -13.40
N VAL A 3 18.48 11.29 -14.51
CA VAL A 3 17.30 10.45 -14.79
C VAL A 3 17.12 9.32 -13.77
N ALA A 4 18.22 8.69 -13.35
CA ALA A 4 18.19 7.62 -12.35
C ALA A 4 17.81 8.16 -10.96
N HIS A 5 18.24 9.39 -10.63
CA HIS A 5 17.88 10.05 -9.37
C HIS A 5 16.38 10.36 -9.29
N ASN A 6 15.79 10.78 -10.42
CA ASN A 6 14.35 11.05 -10.48
C ASN A 6 13.50 9.77 -10.32
N ALA A 7 13.90 8.68 -10.97
CA ALA A 7 13.19 7.40 -10.86
C ALA A 7 13.20 6.83 -9.43
N VAL A 8 14.29 7.01 -8.67
CA VAL A 8 14.37 6.61 -7.26
C VAL A 8 13.37 7.39 -6.43
N LYS A 9 13.32 8.72 -6.57
CA LYS A 9 12.38 9.57 -5.83
C LYS A 9 10.92 9.19 -6.13
N ILE A 10 10.59 8.99 -7.41
CA ILE A 10 9.25 8.56 -7.83
C ILE A 10 8.89 7.20 -7.19
N CYS A 11 9.83 6.25 -7.16
CA CYS A 11 9.60 4.97 -6.50
C CYS A 11 9.31 5.12 -4.99
N GLU A 12 10.03 6.00 -4.30
CA GLU A 12 9.79 6.30 -2.88
C GLU A 12 8.39 6.92 -2.66
N GLU A 13 7.96 7.82 -3.54
CA GLU A 13 6.63 8.41 -3.53
C GLU A 13 5.54 7.35 -3.77
N ILE A 14 5.68 6.52 -4.80
CA ILE A 14 4.78 5.39 -5.09
C ILE A 14 4.67 4.45 -3.89
N GLU A 15 5.80 4.04 -3.29
CA GLU A 15 5.82 3.18 -2.11
C GLU A 15 5.07 3.84 -0.94
N GLY A 16 5.31 5.13 -0.70
CA GLY A 16 4.67 5.91 0.36
C GLY A 16 3.16 6.06 0.18
N PHE A 17 2.69 6.27 -1.05
CA PHE A 17 1.26 6.35 -1.35
C PHE A 17 0.58 4.98 -1.29
N ALA A 18 1.21 3.93 -1.83
CA ALA A 18 0.71 2.57 -1.74
C ALA A 18 0.60 2.10 -0.27
N TYR A 19 1.54 2.50 0.58
CA TYR A 19 1.48 2.25 2.03
C TYR A 19 0.26 2.92 2.69
N LYS A 20 -0.20 4.06 2.16
CA LYS A 20 -1.38 4.81 2.61
C LYS A 20 -2.68 4.36 1.95
N TYR A 21 -2.68 3.21 1.27
CA TYR A 21 -3.82 2.61 0.57
C TYR A 21 -4.35 3.36 -0.65
N LEU A 22 -3.55 4.23 -1.28
CA LEU A 22 -3.94 4.78 -2.58
C LEU A 22 -3.91 3.67 -3.64
N SER A 23 -4.86 3.73 -4.56
CA SER A 23 -4.96 2.87 -5.74
C SER A 23 -3.88 3.21 -6.78
N ALA A 24 -3.63 2.30 -7.72
CA ALA A 24 -2.64 2.53 -8.76
C ALA A 24 -3.01 3.73 -9.66
N ASP A 25 -4.30 3.93 -9.96
CA ASP A 25 -4.79 5.06 -10.75
C ASP A 25 -4.56 6.40 -10.05
N GLU A 26 -4.87 6.49 -8.75
CA GLU A 26 -4.62 7.71 -7.96
C GLU A 26 -3.13 8.04 -7.90
N ILE A 27 -2.29 7.02 -7.72
CA ILE A 27 -0.84 7.20 -7.68
C ILE A 27 -0.33 7.64 -9.06
N ALA A 28 -0.75 6.99 -10.14
CA ALA A 28 -0.40 7.33 -11.52
C ALA A 28 -0.64 8.82 -11.81
N VAL A 29 -1.80 9.35 -11.39
CA VAL A 29 -2.15 10.77 -11.53
C VAL A 29 -1.24 11.68 -10.70
N ILE A 30 -0.90 11.28 -9.47
CA ILE A 30 -0.09 12.12 -8.57
C ILE A 30 1.37 12.19 -9.01
N VAL A 31 1.96 11.06 -9.43
CA VAL A 31 3.39 10.97 -9.76
C VAL A 31 3.70 11.11 -11.26
N ASP A 32 2.67 11.28 -12.09
CA ASP A 32 2.77 11.41 -13.55
C ASP A 32 3.47 10.19 -14.21
N VAL A 33 3.00 8.99 -13.87
CA VAL A 33 3.50 7.70 -14.41
C VAL A 33 2.31 6.90 -14.96
N ASP A 34 2.51 6.17 -16.06
CA ASP A 34 1.48 5.29 -16.61
C ASP A 34 1.06 4.24 -15.57
N VAL A 35 -0.24 4.14 -15.32
CA VAL A 35 -0.82 3.17 -14.40
C VAL A 35 -0.45 1.72 -14.77
N LEU A 36 -0.27 1.42 -16.06
CA LEU A 36 0.14 0.09 -16.50
C LEU A 36 1.55 -0.27 -16.00
N GLU A 37 2.46 0.71 -15.91
CA GLU A 37 3.78 0.48 -15.33
C GLU A 37 3.71 0.25 -13.81
N ILE A 38 2.78 0.89 -13.11
CA ILE A 38 2.57 0.69 -11.66
C ILE A 38 1.93 -0.68 -11.38
N LEU A 39 1.07 -1.16 -12.28
CA LEU A 39 0.40 -2.47 -12.13
C LEU A 39 1.33 -3.65 -12.50
N ASP A 40 2.28 -3.45 -13.41
CA ASP A 40 3.24 -4.48 -13.79
C ASP A 40 4.35 -4.67 -12.74
N ARG A 41 4.34 -5.82 -12.06
CA ARG A 41 5.29 -6.19 -11.00
C ARG A 41 6.73 -6.43 -11.50
N THR A 42 6.95 -6.45 -12.80
CA THR A 42 8.29 -6.60 -13.37
C THR A 42 9.02 -5.26 -13.47
N THR A 43 8.29 -4.15 -13.56
CA THR A 43 8.83 -2.79 -13.63
C THR A 43 9.36 -2.33 -12.26
N VAL A 44 10.12 -1.23 -12.28
CA VAL A 44 10.61 -0.59 -11.04
C VAL A 44 9.46 0.01 -10.23
N TYR A 45 8.49 0.63 -10.90
CA TYR A 45 7.34 1.27 -10.26
C TYR A 45 6.36 0.26 -9.67
N GLY A 46 6.08 -0.84 -10.37
CA GLY A 46 5.23 -1.90 -9.84
C GLY A 46 5.86 -2.66 -8.69
N LYS A 47 7.20 -2.79 -8.66
CA LYS A 47 7.91 -3.29 -7.46
C LYS A 47 7.76 -2.33 -6.28
N ALA A 48 7.90 -1.02 -6.49
CA ALA A 48 7.71 -0.01 -5.44
C ALA A 48 6.27 -0.02 -4.88
N PHE A 49 5.29 -0.09 -5.77
CA PHE A 49 3.87 -0.19 -5.41
C PHE A 49 3.59 -1.44 -4.59
N LEU A 50 4.05 -2.61 -5.06
CA LEU A 50 3.90 -3.87 -4.34
C LEU A 50 4.58 -3.83 -2.97
N LYS A 51 5.79 -3.26 -2.89
CA LYS A 51 6.53 -3.11 -1.63
C LYS A 51 5.73 -2.28 -0.62
N GLY A 52 5.19 -1.13 -1.02
CA GLY A 52 4.37 -0.29 -0.15
C GLY A 52 3.16 -1.01 0.43
N LYS A 53 2.42 -1.76 -0.42
CA LYS A 53 1.27 -2.58 0.03
C LYS A 53 1.68 -3.68 1.01
N LEU A 54 2.78 -4.38 0.74
CA LEU A 54 3.27 -5.45 1.61
C LEU A 54 3.78 -4.90 2.95
N LEU A 55 4.46 -3.76 2.96
CA LEU A 55 4.88 -3.09 4.20
C LEU A 55 3.69 -2.66 5.04
N ARG A 56 2.62 -2.14 4.42
CA ARG A 56 1.41 -1.77 5.13
C ARG A 56 0.74 -3.00 5.76
N LYS A 57 0.63 -4.10 5.01
CA LYS A 57 0.11 -5.37 5.51
C LYS A 57 0.95 -5.93 6.67
N ALA A 58 2.27 -5.85 6.58
CA ALA A 58 3.16 -6.28 7.65
C ALA A 58 2.93 -5.47 8.93
N LYS A 59 2.87 -4.13 8.84
CA LYS A 59 2.60 -3.26 9.99
C LYS A 59 1.19 -3.46 10.56
N PHE A 60 0.20 -3.74 9.73
CA PHE A 60 -1.14 -4.11 10.19
C PHE A 60 -1.10 -5.39 11.04
N ASN A 61 -0.47 -6.45 10.52
CA ASN A 61 -0.36 -7.72 11.24
C ASN A 61 0.37 -7.55 12.58
N ASP A 62 1.46 -6.77 12.59
CA ASP A 62 2.19 -6.43 13.82
C ASP A 62 1.28 -5.72 14.85
N ASN A 63 0.49 -4.74 14.40
CA ASN A 63 -0.49 -4.08 15.27
C ASN A 63 -1.55 -5.04 15.81
N VAL A 64 -2.04 -5.98 15.00
CA VAL A 64 -3.01 -6.99 15.43
C VAL A 64 -2.41 -7.92 16.49
N ILE A 65 -1.18 -8.40 16.28
CA ILE A 65 -0.45 -9.22 17.26
C ILE A 65 -0.29 -8.44 18.55
N ARG A 66 0.19 -7.20 18.49
CA ARG A 66 0.38 -6.35 19.67
C ARG A 66 -0.92 -6.09 20.43
N LEU A 67 -2.03 -5.86 19.73
CA LEU A 67 -3.34 -5.70 20.34
C LEU A 67 -3.79 -6.99 21.04
N SER A 68 -3.57 -8.15 20.41
CA SER A 68 -3.84 -9.45 21.00
C SER A 68 -3.00 -9.70 22.27
N ASP A 69 -1.71 -9.37 22.23
CA ASP A 69 -0.79 -9.53 23.37
C ASP A 69 -1.16 -8.60 24.54
N GLN A 70 -1.71 -7.42 24.24
CA GLN A 70 -2.19 -6.47 25.24
C GLN A 70 -3.56 -6.85 25.86
N LEU A 71 -4.10 -8.05 25.55
CA LEU A 71 -5.45 -8.49 25.95
C LEU A 71 -6.56 -7.53 25.50
N SER A 72 -6.29 -6.64 24.53
CA SER A 72 -7.31 -5.83 23.89
C SER A 72 -8.14 -6.77 23.02
N SER A 73 -9.43 -6.85 23.31
CA SER A 73 -10.23 -8.04 22.99
C SER A 73 -10.15 -8.43 21.51
N PRO A 74 -10.20 -9.74 21.18
CA PRO A 74 -10.30 -10.24 19.80
C PRO A 74 -11.38 -9.54 18.94
N ALA A 75 -12.42 -8.97 19.55
CA ALA A 75 -13.44 -8.17 18.88
C ALA A 75 -12.87 -6.90 18.19
N GLN A 76 -11.92 -6.21 18.81
CA GLN A 76 -11.29 -5.01 18.23
C GLN A 76 -10.40 -5.35 17.02
N ALA A 77 -9.74 -6.51 17.05
CA ALA A 77 -8.98 -7.01 15.90
C ALA A 77 -9.89 -7.41 14.72
N ILE A 78 -11.08 -7.94 15.02
CA ILE A 78 -12.08 -8.30 14.02
C ILE A 78 -12.72 -7.05 13.38
N GLU A 79 -13.10 -6.05 14.18
CA GLU A 79 -13.63 -4.77 13.67
C GLU A 79 -12.65 -4.10 12.71
N LEU A 80 -11.36 -4.10 13.05
CA LEU A 80 -10.31 -3.53 12.21
C LEU A 80 -10.18 -4.28 10.87
N LYS A 81 -10.33 -5.60 10.86
CA LYS A 81 -10.36 -6.43 9.64
C LYS A 81 -11.58 -6.13 8.77
N ILE A 82 -12.75 -5.93 9.38
CA ILE A 82 -13.98 -5.59 8.66
C ILE A 82 -13.86 -4.20 8.01
N ALA A 83 -13.29 -3.22 8.73
CA ALA A 83 -13.03 -1.90 8.19
C ALA A 83 -12.06 -1.93 6.99
N GLU A 84 -11.02 -2.76 7.05
CA GLU A 84 -10.06 -2.94 5.94
C GLU A 84 -10.71 -3.64 4.74
N ALA A 85 -11.52 -4.68 4.97
CA ALA A 85 -12.26 -5.35 3.90
C ALA A 85 -13.28 -4.42 3.22
N ALA A 86 -13.93 -3.54 3.98
CA ALA A 86 -14.84 -2.54 3.42
C ALA A 86 -14.10 -1.49 2.58
N ALA A 87 -12.94 -1.01 3.02
CA ALA A 87 -12.12 -0.06 2.27
C ALA A 87 -11.56 -0.66 0.97
N LEU A 88 -11.23 -1.96 0.96
CA LEU A 88 -10.72 -2.66 -0.22
C LEU A 88 -11.83 -3.24 -1.13
N GLY A 89 -13.03 -3.46 -0.59
CA GLY A 89 -14.18 -4.06 -1.29
C GLY A 89 -15.02 -3.07 -2.09
N GLY A 90 -14.90 -1.76 -1.83
CA GLY A 90 -15.61 -0.70 -2.57
C GLY A 90 -15.08 -0.44 -3.99
N ILE A 91 -14.09 -1.21 -4.46
CA ILE A 91 -13.49 -1.06 -5.81
C ILE A 91 -14.07 -2.10 -6.79
N ASN A 92 -15.00 -2.97 -6.37
CA ASN A 92 -15.66 -3.95 -7.25
C ASN A 92 -17.20 -4.01 -7.02
N ALA A 93 -17.88 -2.87 -7.04
CA ALA A 93 -19.33 -2.79 -7.20
C ALA A 93 -19.68 -1.71 -8.24
#